data_AF-A0A0M2USV9-F1
#
_entry.id   AF-A0A0M2USV9-F1
#
_cell.length_a   1.000
_cell.length_b   1.000
_cell.length_c   1.000
_cell.angle_alpha   90.00
_cell.angle_beta   90.00
_cell.angle_gamma   90.00
#
_symmetry.space_group_name_H-M   'P 1'
#
loop_
_entity.id
_entity.type
_entity.pdbx_description
1 polymer ?
#
loop_
_entity_poly.entity_id
_entity_poly.type
_entity_poly.pdbx_seq_one_letter_code
_entity_poly.pdbx_strand_id
1 'polypeptide(L)' 'HTPSWQMLRPYFFKKLKCYKDFIMRIKVCRKEAKESAYWIRLVVETNDEQYKREGEKLINEATELKKIFFTIILKST' A
#
# COMPACT_ATOMS: atom_id res chain seq x y z
N HIS A 1 -31.24 27.25 -19.01
CA HIS A 1 -29.91 26.79 -19.43
C HIS A 1 -29.16 26.22 -18.25
N THR A 2 -28.75 24.94 -18.30
CA THR A 2 -27.84 24.37 -17.29
C THR A 2 -26.46 24.99 -17.46
N PRO A 3 -25.87 25.59 -16.39
CA PRO A 3 -24.49 26.08 -16.43
C PRO A 3 -23.53 24.98 -16.89
N SER A 4 -22.57 25.30 -17.76
CA SER A 4 -21.59 24.33 -18.30
C SER A 4 -20.89 23.51 -17.21
N TRP A 5 -20.66 24.09 -16.04
CA TRP A 5 -20.10 23.43 -14.86
C TRP A 5 -20.96 22.28 -14.31
N GLN A 6 -22.28 22.34 -14.43
CA GLN A 6 -23.17 21.25 -14.00
C GLN A 6 -23.00 20.00 -14.87
N MET A 7 -22.62 20.15 -16.14
CA MET A 7 -22.37 19.03 -17.06
C MET A 7 -21.04 18.31 -16.76
N LEU A 8 -20.09 18.98 -16.12
CA LEU A 8 -18.80 18.39 -15.73
C LEU A 8 -18.85 17.68 -14.36
N ARG A 9 -19.94 17.86 -13.59
CA ARG A 9 -20.12 17.23 -12.27
C ARG A 9 -19.92 15.69 -12.28
N PRO A 10 -20.43 14.92 -13.26
CA PRO A 10 -20.20 13.47 -13.32
C PRO A 10 -18.72 13.12 -13.55
N TYR A 11 -18.04 13.88 -14.43
CA TYR A 11 -16.62 13.69 -14.71
C TYR A 11 -15.75 13.99 -13.50
N PHE A 12 -16.03 15.09 -12.79
CA PHE A 12 -15.33 15.45 -11.56
C PHE A 12 -15.54 14.41 -10.46
N PHE A 13 -16.77 13.93 -10.27
CA PHE A 13 -17.09 12.89 -9.29
C PHE A 13 -16.41 11.55 -9.63
N LYS A 14 -16.40 11.15 -10.90
CA LYS A 14 -15.69 9.95 -11.37
C LYS A 14 -14.18 10.05 -11.13
N LYS A 15 -13.59 11.22 -11.40
CA LYS A 15 -12.17 11.49 -11.14
C LYS A 15 -11.83 11.42 -9.64
N LEU A 16 -12.67 12.00 -8.79
CA LEU A 16 -12.51 11.95 -7.32
C LEU A 16 -12.63 10.52 -6.78
N LYS A 17 -13.57 9.73 -7.29
CA LYS A 17 -13.75 8.32 -6.90
C LYS A 17 -12.52 7.49 -7.23
N CYS A 18 -12.02 7.58 -8.48
CA CYS A 18 -10.81 6.86 -8.92
C CYS A 18 -9.60 7.18 -8.03
N TYR A 19 -9.42 8.45 -7.68
CA TYR A 19 -8.33 8.87 -6.78
C TYR A 19 -8.46 8.24 -5.38
N LYS A 20 -9.67 8.27 -4.80
CA LYS A 20 -9.92 7.62 -3.51
C LYS A 20 -9.68 6.12 -3.56
N ASP A 21 -10.10 5.46 -4.64
CA ASP A 21 -9.89 4.02 -4.86
C ASP A 21 -8.40 3.69 -4.99
N PHE A 22 -7.62 4.53 -5.68
CA PHE A 22 -6.16 4.40 -5.76
C PHE A 22 -5.52 4.43 -4.37
N ILE A 23 -5.84 5.43 -3.55
CA ILE A 23 -5.30 5.55 -2.19
C ILE A 23 -5.72 4.39 -1.29
N MET A 24 -6.96 3.91 -1.43
CA MET A 24 -7.43 2.74 -0.71
C MET A 24 -6.63 1.48 -1.07
N ARG A 25 -6.32 1.25 -2.35
CA ARG A 25 -5.46 0.13 -2.79
C ARG A 25 -4.06 0.22 -2.21
N ILE A 26 -3.43 1.40 -2.21
CA ILE A 26 -2.10 1.59 -1.60
C ILE A 26 -2.15 1.30 -0.08
N LYS A 27 -3.23 1.67 0.60
CA LYS A 27 -3.43 1.33 2.02
C LYS A 27 -3.55 -0.18 2.24
N VAL A 28 -4.19 -0.91 1.33
CA VAL A 28 -4.26 -2.39 1.37
C VAL A 28 -2.87 -3.00 1.18
N CYS A 29 -2.13 -2.61 0.14
CA CYS A 29 -0.77 -3.13 -0.09
C CYS A 29 0.16 -2.87 1.10
N ARG A 30 0.02 -1.72 1.79
CA ARG A 30 0.77 -1.42 3.01
C ARG A 30 0.41 -2.36 4.18
N LYS A 31 -0.86 -2.76 4.31
CA LYS A 31 -1.28 -3.75 5.31
C LYS A 31 -0.74 -5.13 4.98
N GLU A 32 -0.85 -5.55 3.72
CA GLU A 32 -0.31 -6.82 3.24
C GLU A 32 1.20 -6.92 3.46
N ALA A 33 1.98 -5.88 3.10
CA ALA A 33 3.42 -5.86 3.36
C ALA A 33 3.77 -5.99 4.85
N LYS A 34 2.96 -5.40 5.74
CA LYS A 34 3.15 -5.53 7.20
C LYS A 34 2.88 -6.97 7.66
N GLU A 35 1.82 -7.59 7.15
CA GLU A 35 1.47 -8.98 7.48
C GLU A 35 2.53 -9.96 6.94
N SER A 36 3.00 -9.79 5.70
CA SER A 36 4.07 -10.59 5.13
C SER A 36 5.34 -10.53 5.97
N ALA A 37 5.78 -9.32 6.38
CA ALA A 37 6.93 -9.17 7.27
C ALA A 37 6.74 -9.88 8.61
N TYR A 38 5.53 -9.86 9.16
CA TYR A 38 5.20 -10.56 10.40
C TYR A 38 5.30 -12.08 10.24
N TRP A 39 4.74 -12.64 9.17
CA TRP A 39 4.77 -14.07 8.89
C TRP A 39 6.19 -14.57 8.61
N ILE A 40 6.96 -13.83 7.81
CA ILE A 40 8.37 -14.18 7.54
C ILE A 40 9.16 -14.18 8.84
N ARG A 41 8.96 -13.18 9.72
CA ARG A 41 9.62 -13.14 11.02
C ARG A 41 9.30 -14.38 11.85
N LEU A 42 8.03 -14.80 11.90
CA LEU A 42 7.64 -16.01 12.62
C LEU A 42 8.31 -17.26 12.05
N VAL A 43 8.32 -17.41 10.72
CA VAL A 43 9.00 -18.53 10.05
C VAL A 43 10.50 -18.53 10.38
N VAL A 44 11.15 -17.38 10.36
CA VAL A 44 12.57 -17.24 10.69
C VAL A 44 12.86 -17.59 12.15
N GLU A 45 11.97 -17.21 13.07
CA GLU A 45 12.11 -17.48 14.50
C GLU A 45 11.87 -18.97 14.84
N THR A 46 11.06 -19.69 14.06
CA THR A 46 10.69 -21.09 14.35
C THR A 46 11.47 -22.15 13.57
N ASN A 47 12.31 -21.76 12.61
CA ASN A 47 13.02 -22.69 11.72
C ASN A 47 14.56 -22.54 11.85
N ASP A 48 15.28 -23.45 11.20
CA ASP A 48 16.75 -23.51 11.24
C ASP A 48 17.42 -22.22 10.73
N GLU A 49 18.64 -21.99 11.24
CA GLU A 49 19.50 -20.82 10.95
C GLU A 49 19.69 -20.57 9.44
N GLN A 50 19.62 -21.63 8.63
CA GLN A 50 19.73 -21.57 7.17
C GLN A 50 18.71 -20.62 6.50
N TYR A 51 17.54 -20.42 7.12
CA TYR A 51 16.49 -19.54 6.58
C TYR A 51 16.57 -18.10 7.08
N LYS A 52 17.36 -17.82 8.14
CA LYS A 52 17.45 -16.48 8.74
C LYS A 52 17.92 -15.43 7.77
N ARG A 53 18.98 -15.72 7.01
CA ARG A 53 19.57 -14.75 6.08
C ARG A 53 18.59 -14.30 5.01
N GLU A 54 17.88 -15.23 4.38
CA GLU A 54 16.91 -14.89 3.34
C GLU A 54 15.67 -14.24 3.96
N GLY A 55 15.21 -14.73 5.12
CA GLY A 55 14.08 -14.15 5.81
C GLY A 55 14.32 -12.72 6.28
N GLU A 56 15.49 -12.40 6.83
CA GLU A 56 15.89 -11.02 7.19
C GLU A 56 15.89 -10.10 5.97
N LYS A 57 16.41 -10.58 4.84
CA LYS A 57 16.38 -9.85 3.57
C LYS A 57 14.94 -9.55 3.12
N LEU A 58 14.05 -10.54 3.17
CA LEU A 58 12.64 -10.37 2.80
C LEU A 58 11.88 -9.45 3.79
N ILE A 59 12.18 -9.51 5.09
CA ILE A 59 11.62 -8.61 6.10
C ILE A 59 12.06 -7.16 5.83
N ASN A 60 13.33 -6.95 5.48
CA ASN A 60 13.83 -5.64 5.09
C ASN A 60 13.13 -5.12 3.84
N GLU A 61 12.99 -5.95 2.80
CA GLU A 61 12.26 -5.59 1.58
C GLU A 61 10.81 -5.19 1.86
N ALA A 62 10.09 -5.99 2.65
CA ALA A 62 8.72 -5.69 3.06
C ALA A 62 8.63 -4.38 3.87
N THR A 63 9.66 -4.07 4.67
CA THR A 63 9.76 -2.81 5.41
C THR A 63 9.99 -1.61 4.49
N GLU A 64 10.81 -1.74 3.46
CA GLU A 64 11.01 -0.69 2.45
C GLU A 64 9.73 -0.46 1.63
N LEU A 65 9.02 -1.52 1.21
CA LEU A 65 7.73 -1.40 0.54
C LEU A 65 6.72 -0.61 1.39
N LYS A 66 6.66 -0.90 2.70
CA LYS A 66 5.81 -0.15 3.64
C LYS A 66 6.17 1.35 3.68
N LYS A 67 7.46 1.71 3.64
CA LYS A 67 7.93 3.11 3.61
C LYS A 67 7.55 3.81 2.30
N ILE A 68 7.68 3.12 1.17
CA ILE A 68 7.28 3.63 -0.15
C ILE A 68 5.77 3.91 -0.17
N PHE A 69 4.94 2.93 0.23
CA PHE A 69 3.49 3.11 0.29
C PHE A 69 3.07 4.22 1.25
N PHE A 70 3.74 4.33 2.40
CA PHE A 70 3.49 5.41 3.35
C PHE A 70 3.79 6.79 2.74
N THR A 71 4.93 6.93 2.06
CA THR A 71 5.29 8.17 1.36
C THR A 71 4.29 8.55 0.28
N ILE A 72 3.79 7.57 -0.48
CA ILE A 72 2.74 7.78 -1.50
C ILE A 72 1.46 8.30 -0.84
N ILE A 73 1.01 7.66 0.24
CA ILE A 73 -0.21 8.07 0.97
C ILE A 73 -0.06 9.50 1.52
N LEU A 74 1.10 9.83 2.11
CA LEU A 74 1.36 11.17 2.65
C LEU A 74 1.35 12.25 1.56
N LYS A 75 1.95 11.99 0.39
CA LYS A 75 1.92 12.95 -0.73
C LYS A 75 0.55 13.08 -1.39
N SER A 76 -0.35 12.15 -1.11
CA SER A 76 -1.68 12.09 -1.70
C SER A 76 -2.78 12.60 -0.77
N THR A 77 -2.44 12.90 0.49
CA THR A 77 -3.34 13.46 1.49
C THR A 77 -2.99 14.93 1.69
#